data_AF-A0A968LGG1-F1
#
_entry.id   AF-A0A968LGG1-F1
#
_cell.length_a   1.000
_cell.length_b   1.000
_cell.length_c   1.000
_cell.angle_alpha   90.00
_cell.angle_beta   90.00
_cell.angle_gamma   90.00
#
_symmetry.space_group_name_H-M   'P 1'
#
loop_
_entity.id
_entity.type
_entity.pdbx_description
1 polymer ?
#
loop_
_entity_poly.entity_id
_entity_poly.type
_entity_poly.pdbx_seq_one_letter_code
_entity_poly.pdbx_strand_id
1 'polypeptide(L)'
;SGFHLSSDLELSWNELRDREHQHNEQLERLRLVVGDARRSDDEVIVLGDFNMTRYEDRAAMREFADETMLVWASESLRCTAYWRPKGRDKGTCDGSALDHVFTTEQPRSIAAKGPCESVGCAPGDRCPIYYEQVSDHCPVRFEL
;
A
#
# COMPACT_ATOMS: atom_id res chain seq x y z
N SER A 1 9.35 31.01 25.43
CA SER A 1 10.21 30.60 24.29
C SER A 1 9.33 29.91 23.28
N GLY A 2 8.89 30.64 22.25
CA GLY A 2 8.10 30.07 21.16
C GLY A 2 9.02 29.35 20.18
N PHE A 3 8.76 28.08 19.91
CA PHE A 3 9.37 27.37 18.80
C PHE A 3 8.76 27.94 17.51
N HIS A 4 9.53 28.73 16.76
CA HIS A 4 9.22 29.02 15.37
C HIS A 4 9.65 27.80 14.55
N LEU A 5 8.68 26.97 14.17
CA LEU A 5 8.87 26.01 13.08
C LEU A 5 9.08 26.83 11.81
N SER A 6 10.06 26.47 10.98
CA SER A 6 10.24 27.16 9.70
C SER A 6 9.01 26.94 8.83
N SER A 7 8.63 27.96 8.05
CA SER A 7 7.49 27.90 7.12
C SER A 7 7.52 26.68 6.20
N ASP A 8 8.70 26.21 5.84
CA ASP A 8 8.90 25.03 4.97
C ASP A 8 8.50 23.72 5.66
N LEU A 9 8.70 23.62 6.99
CA LEU A 9 8.28 22.46 7.77
C LEU A 9 6.76 22.46 7.94
N GLU A 10 6.14 23.62 8.22
CA GLU A 10 4.68 23.72 8.34
C GLU A 10 3.95 23.42 7.01
N LEU A 11 4.48 23.88 5.88
CA LEU A 11 3.97 23.54 4.54
C LEU A 11 4.05 22.03 4.29
N SER A 12 5.19 21.39 4.63
CA SER A 12 5.35 19.94 4.51
C SER A 12 4.39 19.14 5.40
N TRP A 13 4.06 19.64 6.59
CA TRP A 13 3.13 18.96 7.51
C TRP A 13 1.68 19.03 7.03
N ASN A 14 1.26 20.18 6.49
CA ASN A 14 -0.09 20.33 5.95
C ASN A 14 -0.29 19.42 4.73
N GLU A 15 0.67 19.36 3.81
CA GLU A 15 0.59 18.47 2.65
C GLU A 15 0.56 16.97 3.02
N LEU A 16 1.21 16.57 4.11
CA LEU A 16 1.16 15.20 4.60
C LEU A 16 -0.23 14.87 5.19
N ARG A 17 -0.79 15.81 5.96
CA ARG A 17 -2.14 15.66 6.53
C ARG A 17 -3.21 15.65 5.45
N ASP A 18 -3.09 16.48 4.42
CA ASP A 18 -4.04 16.54 3.31
C ASP A 18 -4.05 15.23 2.52
N ARG A 19 -2.87 14.63 2.28
CA ARG A 19 -2.74 13.31 1.65
C ARG A 19 -3.36 12.19 2.49
N GLU A 20 -3.07 12.18 3.78
CA GLU A 20 -3.65 11.20 4.71
C GLU A 20 -5.17 11.31 4.76
N HIS A 21 -5.70 12.54 4.82
CA HIS A 21 -7.13 12.79 4.77
C HIS A 21 -7.74 12.30 3.46
N GLN A 22 -7.10 12.59 2.32
CA GLN A 22 -7.55 12.13 1.01
C GLN A 22 -7.55 10.60 0.89
N HIS A 23 -6.53 9.92 1.37
CA HIS A 23 -6.48 8.45 1.37
C HIS A 23 -7.61 7.85 2.21
N ASN A 24 -7.86 8.40 3.41
CA ASN A 24 -8.96 7.94 4.25
C ASN A 24 -10.32 8.17 3.58
N GLU A 25 -10.55 9.34 2.98
CA GLU A 25 -11.79 9.59 2.23
C GLU A 25 -11.98 8.62 1.05
N GLN A 26 -10.91 8.28 0.34
CA GLN A 26 -10.97 7.32 -0.75
C GLN A 26 -11.30 5.91 -0.25
N LEU A 27 -10.69 5.49 0.85
CA LEU A 27 -10.98 4.19 1.47
C LEU A 27 -12.43 4.12 1.95
N GLU A 28 -12.95 5.17 2.57
CA GLU A 28 -14.37 5.24 2.98
C GLU A 28 -15.33 5.13 1.79
N ARG A 29 -15.05 5.84 0.70
CA ARG A 29 -15.89 5.75 -0.51
C ARG A 29 -15.84 4.35 -1.12
N LEU A 30 -14.67 3.72 -1.11
CA LEU A 30 -14.49 2.36 -1.58
C LEU A 30 -15.27 1.36 -0.73
N ARG A 31 -15.29 1.51 0.61
CA ARG A 31 -16.10 0.66 1.51
C ARG A 31 -17.57 0.64 1.11
N LEU A 32 -18.14 1.80 0.80
CA LEU A 32 -19.55 1.89 0.41
C LEU A 32 -19.84 1.08 -0.85
N VAL A 33 -19.01 1.26 -1.90
CA VAL A 33 -19.17 0.56 -3.19
C VAL A 33 -19.00 -0.95 -3.02
N VAL A 34 -18.00 -1.38 -2.26
CA VAL A 34 -17.72 -2.80 -2.01
C VAL A 34 -18.82 -3.44 -1.16
N GLY A 35 -19.30 -2.73 -0.13
CA GLY A 35 -20.39 -3.19 0.72
C GLY A 35 -21.70 -3.36 -0.04
N ASP A 36 -22.00 -2.48 -1.01
CA ASP A 36 -23.13 -2.64 -1.93
C ASP A 36 -22.98 -3.88 -2.82
N ALA A 37 -21.79 -4.08 -3.41
CA ALA A 37 -21.52 -5.24 -4.26
C ALA A 37 -21.65 -6.57 -3.48
N ARG A 38 -21.12 -6.63 -2.25
CA ARG A 38 -21.19 -7.83 -1.39
C ARG A 38 -22.61 -8.20 -0.96
N ARG A 39 -23.52 -7.23 -0.87
CA ARG A 39 -24.95 -7.50 -0.61
C ARG A 39 -25.67 -8.13 -1.80
N SER A 40 -25.10 -8.06 -2.99
CA SER A 40 -25.68 -8.58 -4.23
C SER A 40 -25.24 -10.02 -4.54
N ASP A 41 -24.51 -10.67 -3.62
CA ASP A 41 -23.92 -12.02 -3.77
C ASP A 41 -22.89 -12.13 -4.91
N ASP A 42 -22.35 -11.00 -5.36
CA ASP A 42 -21.28 -10.96 -6.35
C ASP A 42 -19.96 -11.46 -5.74
N GLU A 43 -19.16 -12.14 -6.58
CA GLU A 43 -17.75 -12.34 -6.32
C GLU A 43 -17.02 -11.00 -6.50
N VAL A 44 -16.45 -10.50 -5.40
CA VAL A 44 -15.77 -9.20 -5.38
C VAL A 44 -14.27 -9.40 -5.20
N ILE A 45 -13.52 -8.72 -6.07
CA ILE A 45 -12.07 -8.56 -5.99
C ILE A 45 -11.78 -7.06 -6.01
N VAL A 46 -11.03 -6.59 -5.03
CA VAL A 46 -10.50 -5.23 -4.95
C VAL A 46 -8.99 -5.32 -4.97
N LEU A 47 -8.35 -4.68 -5.95
CA LEU A 47 -6.91 -4.72 -6.09
C LEU A 47 -6.35 -3.40 -6.63
N GLY A 48 -5.16 -3.03 -6.16
CA GLY A 48 -4.46 -1.83 -6.62
C GLY A 48 -3.41 -1.33 -5.62
N ASP A 49 -2.78 -0.23 -5.97
CA ASP A 49 -1.93 0.55 -5.07
C ASP A 49 -2.79 1.40 -4.14
N PHE A 50 -2.76 1.11 -2.83
CA PHE A 50 -3.45 1.91 -1.82
C PHE A 50 -2.56 2.99 -1.21
N ASN A 51 -1.26 2.98 -1.53
CA ASN A 51 -0.26 3.92 -1.05
C ASN A 51 -0.24 4.06 0.49
N MET A 52 -0.46 2.92 1.14
CA MET A 52 -0.68 2.78 2.59
C MET A 52 0.47 1.98 3.20
N THR A 53 1.33 2.63 3.97
CA THR A 53 2.63 2.07 4.43
C THR A 53 2.79 2.04 5.93
N ARG A 54 2.04 2.88 6.65
CA ARG A 54 2.20 3.09 8.08
C ARG A 54 1.51 1.98 8.86
N TYR A 55 1.83 1.89 10.14
CA TYR A 55 1.19 0.93 11.04
C TYR A 55 -0.32 1.19 11.13
N GLU A 56 -0.72 2.46 11.20
CA GLU A 56 -2.10 2.91 11.25
C GLU A 56 -2.84 2.54 9.95
N ASP A 57 -2.17 2.67 8.80
CA ASP A 57 -2.72 2.29 7.51
C ASP A 57 -3.07 0.79 7.46
N ARG A 58 -2.21 -0.08 8.04
CA ARG A 58 -2.50 -1.51 8.13
C ARG A 58 -3.72 -1.81 8.99
N ALA A 59 -3.94 -1.05 10.06
CA ALA A 59 -5.14 -1.20 10.88
C ALA A 59 -6.40 -0.79 10.09
N ALA A 60 -6.36 0.32 9.36
CA ALA A 60 -7.46 0.75 8.50
C ALA A 60 -7.78 -0.26 7.39
N MET A 61 -6.75 -0.90 6.82
CA MET A 61 -6.91 -1.96 5.80
C MET A 61 -7.49 -3.26 6.38
N ARG A 62 -7.13 -3.61 7.62
CA ARG A 62 -7.78 -4.70 8.36
C ARG A 62 -9.26 -4.40 8.59
N GLU A 63 -9.56 -3.22 9.11
CA GLU A 63 -10.93 -2.76 9.33
C GLU A 63 -11.74 -2.75 8.03
N PHE A 64 -11.15 -2.26 6.93
CA PHE A 64 -11.76 -2.34 5.60
C PHE A 64 -12.15 -3.77 5.22
N ALA A 65 -11.25 -4.74 5.41
CA ALA A 65 -11.53 -6.15 5.13
C ALA A 65 -12.67 -6.69 6.00
N ASP A 66 -12.64 -6.40 7.29
CA ASP A 66 -13.63 -6.87 8.26
C ASP A 66 -15.03 -6.29 7.96
N GLU A 67 -15.13 -4.99 7.71
CA GLU A 67 -16.39 -4.30 7.42
C GLU A 67 -16.99 -4.67 6.06
N THR A 68 -16.13 -4.95 5.08
CA THR A 68 -16.58 -5.39 3.74
C THR A 68 -16.76 -6.90 3.64
N MET A 69 -16.44 -7.66 4.69
CA MET A 69 -16.43 -9.12 4.70
C MET A 69 -15.60 -9.71 3.54
N LEU A 70 -14.45 -9.07 3.27
CA LEU A 70 -13.47 -9.55 2.31
C LEU A 70 -12.25 -10.14 3.04
N VAL A 71 -11.55 -11.05 2.38
CA VAL A 71 -10.25 -11.56 2.80
C VAL A 71 -9.17 -10.61 2.32
N TRP A 72 -8.32 -10.11 3.22
CA TRP A 72 -7.11 -9.37 2.85
C TRP A 72 -6.01 -10.32 2.37
N ALA A 73 -6.17 -10.82 1.14
CA ALA A 73 -5.32 -11.84 0.54
C ALA A 73 -3.83 -11.47 0.56
N SER A 74 -3.50 -10.21 0.32
CA SER A 74 -2.11 -9.72 0.23
C SER A 74 -1.44 -9.41 1.57
N GLU A 75 -2.11 -9.60 2.72
CA GLU A 75 -1.57 -9.18 4.03
C GLU A 75 -0.17 -9.72 4.32
N SER A 76 0.09 -10.96 3.88
CA SER A 76 1.35 -11.67 4.12
C SER A 76 2.49 -11.27 3.18
N LEU A 77 2.21 -10.47 2.14
CA LEU A 77 3.25 -10.00 1.23
C LEU A 77 4.14 -8.99 1.93
N ARG A 78 5.45 -9.24 1.91
CA ARG A 78 6.44 -8.37 2.58
C ARG A 78 6.66 -7.05 1.85
N CYS A 79 6.65 -7.08 0.53
CA CYS A 79 6.72 -5.91 -0.31
C CYS A 79 6.07 -6.17 -1.67
N THR A 80 5.53 -5.10 -2.24
CA THR A 80 4.97 -5.00 -3.58
C THR A 80 5.48 -3.77 -4.32
N ALA A 81 6.29 -2.94 -3.67
CA ALA A 81 7.00 -1.84 -4.29
C ALA A 81 8.34 -1.59 -3.62
N TYR A 82 9.18 -0.81 -4.28
CA TYR A 82 10.41 -0.24 -3.73
C TYR A 82 10.28 1.26 -3.68
N TRP A 83 10.96 1.92 -2.75
CA TRP A 83 11.06 3.38 -2.76
C TRP A 83 12.39 3.83 -2.18
N ARG A 84 12.84 5.02 -2.59
CA ARG A 84 14.03 5.67 -2.02
C ARG A 84 13.60 6.77 -1.05
N PRO A 85 13.97 6.69 0.24
CA PRO A 85 13.72 7.76 1.18
C PRO A 85 14.41 9.05 0.77
N LYS A 86 13.67 10.17 0.91
CA LYS A 86 14.27 11.51 0.83
C LYS A 86 14.85 11.87 2.20
N GLY A 87 16.08 12.37 2.25
CA GLY A 87 16.67 12.92 3.48
C GLY A 87 17.97 12.24 3.90
N ARG A 88 18.11 11.90 5.19
CA ARG A 88 19.35 11.29 5.73
C ARG A 88 19.57 9.87 5.22
N ASP A 89 18.51 9.20 4.77
CA ASP A 89 18.53 7.82 4.31
C ASP A 89 18.57 7.68 2.78
N LYS A 90 19.07 8.72 2.07
CA LYS A 90 19.16 8.77 0.59
C LYS A 90 19.96 7.63 -0.06
N GLY A 91 20.62 6.80 0.73
CA GLY A 91 21.42 5.66 0.27
C GLY A 91 20.68 4.32 0.25
N THR A 92 19.49 4.22 0.85
CA THR A 92 18.76 2.95 0.90
C THR A 92 17.60 2.91 -0.10
N CYS A 93 17.27 1.71 -0.52
CA CYS A 93 16.07 1.37 -1.24
C CYS A 93 15.31 0.34 -0.43
N ASP A 94 14.12 0.72 0.00
CA ASP A 94 13.35 -0.05 0.96
C ASP A 94 12.16 -0.70 0.24
N GLY A 95 11.95 -1.99 0.50
CA GLY A 95 10.75 -2.68 0.06
C GLY A 95 9.57 -2.30 0.94
N SER A 96 8.42 -2.00 0.33
CA SER A 96 7.17 -1.71 1.02
C SER A 96 6.01 -2.45 0.39
N ALA A 97 4.99 -2.80 1.18
CA ALA A 97 3.73 -3.37 0.67
C ALA A 97 2.75 -2.22 0.43
N LEU A 98 2.59 -1.80 -0.83
CA LEU A 98 1.72 -0.72 -1.27
C LEU A 98 0.49 -1.23 -2.03
N ASP A 99 0.73 -2.24 -2.88
CA ASP A 99 -0.31 -2.94 -3.60
C ASP A 99 -0.99 -3.98 -2.71
N HIS A 100 -2.31 -3.90 -2.63
CA HIS A 100 -3.11 -4.83 -1.86
C HIS A 100 -4.19 -5.48 -2.70
N VAL A 101 -4.58 -6.68 -2.27
CA VAL A 101 -5.62 -7.50 -2.87
C VAL A 101 -6.58 -7.93 -1.76
N PHE A 102 -7.86 -7.64 -1.97
CA PHE A 102 -8.97 -8.14 -1.16
C PHE A 102 -9.90 -8.96 -2.04
N THR A 103 -10.33 -10.10 -1.55
CA THR A 103 -11.13 -11.07 -2.31
C THR A 103 -12.28 -11.59 -1.46
N THR A 104 -13.36 -12.02 -2.09
CA THR A 104 -14.48 -12.65 -1.38
C THR A 104 -14.05 -13.98 -0.73
N GLU A 105 -13.24 -14.76 -1.45
CA GLU A 105 -12.69 -16.03 -0.95
C GLU A 105 -11.18 -15.98 -0.80
N GLN A 106 -10.62 -16.86 0.02
CA GLN A 106 -9.16 -16.99 0.18
C GLN A 106 -8.56 -17.56 -1.12
N PRO A 107 -7.64 -16.84 -1.80
CA PRO A 107 -6.99 -17.38 -2.99
C PRO A 107 -6.12 -18.59 -2.66
N ARG A 108 -6.05 -19.53 -3.61
CA ARG A 108 -5.17 -20.71 -3.61
C ARG A 108 -3.70 -20.33 -3.57
N SER A 109 -3.33 -19.22 -4.21
CA SER A 109 -1.96 -18.69 -4.18
C SER A 109 -1.94 -17.17 -4.30
N ILE A 110 -0.92 -16.54 -3.71
CA ILE A 110 -0.62 -15.12 -3.88
C ILE A 110 0.88 -14.88 -3.80
N ALA A 111 1.41 -14.01 -4.66
CA ALA A 111 2.82 -13.65 -4.67
C ALA A 111 3.07 -12.29 -5.34
N ALA A 112 3.99 -11.52 -4.78
CA ALA A 112 4.64 -10.43 -5.50
C ALA A 112 5.69 -11.01 -6.47
N LYS A 113 5.68 -10.55 -7.71
CA LYS A 113 6.51 -11.06 -8.82
C LYS A 113 7.56 -10.05 -9.26
N GLY A 114 8.40 -10.46 -10.22
CA GLY A 114 9.43 -9.61 -10.78
C GLY A 114 10.50 -9.28 -9.72
N PRO A 115 10.90 -8.01 -9.54
CA PRO A 115 11.98 -7.64 -8.62
C PRO A 115 11.74 -8.07 -7.17
N CYS A 116 10.50 -8.03 -6.68
CA CYS A 116 10.16 -8.48 -5.33
C CYS A 116 10.39 -9.99 -5.13
N GLU A 117 10.29 -10.78 -6.21
CA GLU A 117 10.60 -12.22 -6.21
C GLU A 117 12.10 -12.47 -6.39
N SER A 118 12.75 -11.75 -7.31
CA SER A 118 14.15 -12.02 -7.69
C SER A 118 15.19 -11.37 -6.78
N VAL A 119 14.90 -10.19 -6.24
CA VAL A 119 15.80 -9.40 -5.37
C VAL A 119 15.37 -9.47 -3.91
N GLY A 120 14.07 -9.61 -3.65
CA GLY A 120 13.51 -9.66 -2.30
C GLY A 120 13.29 -8.28 -1.68
N CYS A 121 12.75 -8.24 -0.47
CA CYS A 121 12.20 -7.03 0.15
C CYS A 121 13.11 -6.36 1.20
N ALA A 122 14.31 -6.90 1.44
CA ALA A 122 15.22 -6.31 2.41
C ALA A 122 15.73 -4.95 1.91
N PRO A 123 15.91 -3.95 2.81
CA PRO A 123 16.60 -2.72 2.45
C PRO A 123 17.95 -3.00 1.80
N GLY A 124 18.26 -2.26 0.73
CA GLY A 124 19.53 -2.38 0.02
C GLY A 124 20.09 -1.04 -0.41
N ASP A 125 21.39 -0.99 -0.71
CA ASP A 125 22.08 0.26 -1.09
C ASP A 125 21.63 0.82 -2.46
N ARG A 126 20.88 0.04 -3.25
CA ARG A 126 20.37 0.42 -4.57
C ARG A 126 19.02 -0.25 -4.80
N CYS A 127 18.15 0.45 -5.52
CA CYS A 127 16.94 -0.18 -6.04
C CYS A 127 17.27 -1.16 -7.16
N PRO A 128 16.41 -2.18 -7.36
CA PRO A 128 16.51 -3.04 -8.54
C PRO A 128 16.51 -2.21 -9.82
N ILE A 129 17.22 -2.65 -10.86
CA ILE A 129 17.27 -1.93 -12.15
C ILE A 129 15.88 -1.65 -12.74
N TYR A 130 14.92 -2.53 -12.46
CA TYR A 130 13.52 -2.40 -12.88
C TYR A 130 12.82 -1.16 -12.29
N TYR A 131 13.17 -0.76 -11.06
CA TYR A 131 12.68 0.45 -10.40
C TYR A 131 12.94 1.70 -11.25
N GLU A 132 14.13 1.78 -11.86
CA GLU A 132 14.56 2.95 -12.63
C GLU A 132 14.08 2.93 -14.08
N GLN A 133 13.70 1.76 -14.61
CA GLN A 133 13.44 1.58 -16.04
C GLN A 133 11.99 1.28 -16.39
N VAL A 134 11.21 0.74 -15.46
CA VAL A 134 9.86 0.24 -15.76
C VAL A 134 8.84 0.72 -14.73
N SER A 135 9.00 0.33 -13.47
CA SER A 135 8.10 0.69 -12.39
C SER A 135 8.79 0.40 -11.06
N ASP A 136 8.51 1.22 -10.06
CA ASP A 136 8.87 0.97 -8.68
C ASP A 136 7.97 -0.08 -8.00
N HIS A 137 6.83 -0.42 -8.61
CA HIS A 137 5.93 -1.47 -8.18
C HIS A 137 6.24 -2.83 -8.83
N CYS A 138 6.03 -3.88 -8.06
CA CYS A 138 6.09 -5.28 -8.42
C CYS A 138 4.68 -5.81 -8.73
N PRO A 139 4.48 -6.52 -9.85
CA PRO A 139 3.19 -7.13 -10.13
C PRO A 139 2.77 -8.11 -9.02
N VAL A 140 1.52 -8.02 -8.56
CA VAL A 140 0.92 -8.99 -7.66
C VAL A 140 0.12 -10.00 -8.47
N ARG A 141 0.43 -11.28 -8.31
CA ARG A 141 -0.32 -12.39 -8.92
C ARG A 141 -1.01 -13.20 -7.84
N PHE A 142 -2.27 -13.57 -8.08
CA PHE A 142 -3.03 -14.48 -7.24
C PHE A 142 -3.88 -15.42 -8.09
N GLU A 143 -4.31 -16.52 -7.48
CA GLU A 143 -5.18 -17.54 -8.09
C GLU A 143 -6.36 -17.83 -7.16
N LEU A 144 -7.58 -17.66 -7.67
CA LEU A 144 -8.82 -18.03 -7.00
C LEU A 144 -9.08 -19.52 -7.22
#